data_AF-A0AA91SR78-F1
#
_entry.id   AF-A0AA91SR78-F1
#
_cell.length_a   1.000
_cell.length_b   1.000
_cell.length_c   1.000
_cell.angle_alpha   90.00
_cell.angle_beta   90.00
_cell.angle_gamma   90.00
#
_symmetry.space_group_name_H-M   'P 1'
#
loop_
_entity.id
_entity.type
_entity.pdbx_description
1 polymer ?
#
loop_
_entity_poly.entity_id
_entity_poly.type
_entity_poly.pdbx_seq_one_letter_code
_entity_poly.pdbx_strand_id
1 'polypeptide(L)'
;MLAARNRMRRSAEFAATIKNGRRSAHPALVLHAHRATPGASAPGPRVGLVVSKAVGNAVVRHRVSRQLRHVARSVIDDLDPDVRLVIRARPGSHRTSSAAMAAQLRAALTRTAARPGSWR
;
A
#
# COMPACT_ATOMS: atom_id res chain seq x y z
N MET A 1 -10.87 -7.34 -7.79
CA MET A 1 -10.04 -7.43 -6.55
C MET A 1 -8.56 -7.40 -6.95
N LEU A 2 -7.62 -6.92 -6.11
CA LEU A 2 -6.18 -6.89 -6.45
C LEU A 2 -5.64 -8.29 -6.79
N ALA A 3 -4.97 -8.45 -7.93
CA ALA A 3 -4.46 -9.74 -8.42
C ALA A 3 -3.43 -10.35 -7.46
N ALA A 4 -3.35 -11.69 -7.38
CA ALA A 4 -2.47 -12.39 -6.44
C ALA A 4 -0.98 -12.07 -6.67
N ARG A 5 -0.57 -11.89 -7.93
CA ARG A 5 0.80 -11.47 -8.32
C ARG A 5 1.21 -10.09 -7.78
N ASN A 6 0.24 -9.20 -7.60
CA ASN A 6 0.46 -7.83 -7.13
C ASN A 6 0.39 -7.73 -5.59
N ARG A 7 0.32 -8.86 -4.87
CA ARG A 7 0.24 -8.89 -3.39
C ARG A 7 1.59 -9.25 -2.80
N MET A 8 2.07 -8.42 -1.89
CA MET A 8 3.24 -8.71 -1.06
C MET A 8 2.87 -9.76 -0.01
N ARG A 9 3.67 -10.83 0.09
CA ARG A 9 3.43 -11.96 1.00
C ARG A 9 4.58 -12.27 1.95
N ARG A 10 5.82 -11.94 1.56
CA ARG A 10 7.02 -12.27 2.32
C ARG A 10 7.30 -11.20 3.38
N SER A 11 7.50 -11.60 4.64
CA SER A 11 7.82 -10.69 5.75
C SER A 11 9.06 -9.83 5.46
N ALA A 12 10.08 -10.39 4.81
CA ALA A 12 11.27 -9.65 4.38
C ALA A 12 10.95 -8.49 3.43
N GLU A 13 9.99 -8.67 2.49
CA GLU A 13 9.56 -7.59 1.59
C GLU A 13 8.86 -6.46 2.38
N PHE A 14 8.04 -6.81 3.39
CA PHE A 14 7.43 -5.81 4.27
C PHE A 14 8.48 -5.06 5.08
N ALA A 15 9.43 -5.77 5.68
CA ALA A 15 10.48 -5.17 6.50
C ALA A 15 11.36 -4.23 5.66
N ALA A 16 11.82 -4.69 4.49
CA ALA A 16 12.62 -3.87 3.57
C ALA A 16 11.85 -2.61 3.11
N THR A 17 10.58 -2.76 2.73
CA THR A 17 9.75 -1.63 2.28
C THR A 17 9.51 -0.60 3.38
N ILE A 18 9.28 -1.05 4.61
CA ILE A 18 9.06 -0.15 5.75
C ILE A 18 10.36 0.54 6.17
N LYS A 19 11.48 -0.18 6.18
CA LYS A 19 12.79 0.31 6.62
C LYS A 19 13.42 1.27 5.61
N ASN A 20 13.39 0.93 4.32
CA ASN A 20 14.12 1.62 3.25
C ASN A 20 13.21 2.44 2.32
N GLY A 21 11.90 2.50 2.62
CA GLY A 21 10.93 3.20 1.77
C GLY A 21 10.66 4.63 2.20
N ARG A 22 10.26 5.46 1.23
CA ARG A 22 9.69 6.79 1.47
C ARG A 22 8.33 6.65 2.16
N ARG A 23 8.10 7.46 3.19
CA ARG A 23 6.89 7.41 4.03
C ARG A 23 5.98 8.59 3.75
N SER A 24 4.67 8.35 3.64
CA SER A 24 3.65 9.40 3.64
C SER A 24 2.51 9.05 4.58
N ALA A 25 2.20 9.94 5.52
CA ALA A 25 1.16 9.72 6.52
C ALA A 25 -0.11 10.50 6.17
N HIS A 26 -1.25 9.83 6.31
CA HIS A 26 -2.58 10.39 6.10
C HIS A 26 -3.51 10.03 7.29
N PRO A 27 -4.70 10.63 7.39
CA PRO A 27 -5.61 10.36 8.51
C PRO A 27 -6.03 8.89 8.65
N ALA A 28 -6.35 8.21 7.54
CA ALA A 28 -6.81 6.82 7.56
C ALA A 28 -5.68 5.80 7.34
N LEU A 29 -4.57 6.20 6.74
CA LEU A 29 -3.51 5.28 6.33
C LEU A 29 -2.10 5.89 6.40
N VAL A 30 -1.10 5.03 6.46
CA VAL A 30 0.31 5.40 6.24
C VAL A 30 0.82 4.56 5.08
N LEU A 31 1.46 5.23 4.12
CA LEU A 31 2.07 4.62 2.96
C LEU A 31 3.58 4.53 3.14
N HIS A 32 4.15 3.38 2.82
CA HIS A 32 5.58 3.22 2.59
C HIS A 32 5.77 2.75 1.15
N ALA A 33 6.57 3.47 0.37
CA ALA A 33 6.92 3.09 -0.99
C ALA A 33 8.44 2.93 -1.10
N HIS A 34 8.87 1.78 -1.59
CA HIS A 34 10.27 1.46 -1.80
C HIS A 34 10.45 0.93 -3.21
N ARG A 35 11.53 1.33 -3.88
CA ARG A 35 11.93 0.74 -5.16
C ARG A 35 12.82 -0.45 -4.86
N ALA A 36 12.35 -1.66 -5.16
CA ALA A 36 13.16 -2.85 -5.07
C ALA A 36 14.24 -2.83 -6.16
N THR A 37 15.37 -3.48 -5.90
CA THR A 37 16.37 -3.72 -6.93
C THR A 37 15.80 -4.64 -8.02
N PRO A 38 16.05 -4.32 -9.31
CA PRO A 38 15.66 -5.19 -10.42
C PRO A 38 16.18 -6.62 -10.20
N GLY A 39 15.35 -7.63 -10.48
CA GLY A 39 15.73 -9.05 -10.37
C GLY A 39 15.52 -9.71 -8.99
N ALA A 40 15.22 -8.95 -7.93
CA ALA A 40 15.00 -9.51 -6.59
C ALA A 40 13.62 -10.22 -6.41
N SER A 41 12.72 -10.13 -7.38
CA SER A 41 11.38 -10.74 -7.32
C SER A 41 10.71 -10.84 -8.69
N ALA A 42 9.68 -11.69 -8.76
CA ALA A 42 8.84 -11.83 -9.95
C ALA A 42 8.30 -10.45 -10.42
N PRO A 43 8.12 -10.26 -11.74
CA PRO A 43 7.83 -8.96 -12.34
C PRO A 43 6.57 -8.29 -11.78
N GLY A 44 6.61 -6.96 -11.67
CA GLY A 44 5.46 -6.11 -11.39
C GLY A 44 5.37 -5.57 -9.96
N PRO A 45 4.56 -4.51 -9.78
CA PRO A 45 4.46 -3.82 -8.51
C PRO A 45 3.76 -4.69 -7.46
N ARG A 46 4.17 -4.57 -6.19
CA ARG A 46 3.59 -5.35 -5.08
C ARG A 46 3.05 -4.48 -3.98
N VAL A 47 1.86 -4.82 -3.50
CA VAL A 47 1.18 -4.13 -2.40
C VAL A 47 1.03 -5.04 -1.20
N GLY A 48 1.58 -4.62 -0.07
CA GLY A 48 1.37 -5.18 1.26
C GLY A 48 0.36 -4.36 2.05
N LEU A 49 -0.47 -5.04 2.83
CA LEU A 49 -1.44 -4.40 3.73
C LEU A 49 -1.13 -4.77 5.17
N VAL A 50 -1.09 -3.77 6.05
CA VAL A 50 -0.92 -3.97 7.49
C VAL A 50 -2.13 -3.38 8.20
N VAL A 51 -2.98 -4.24 8.77
CA VAL A 51 -4.17 -3.84 9.52
C VAL A 51 -4.08 -4.42 10.94
N SER A 52 -3.70 -3.56 11.88
CA SER A 52 -3.45 -3.95 13.27
C SER A 52 -4.74 -4.22 14.06
N LYS A 53 -4.61 -4.79 15.26
CA LYS A 53 -5.73 -5.02 16.19
C LYS A 53 -6.41 -3.71 16.63
N ALA A 54 -5.68 -2.59 16.66
CA ALA A 54 -6.20 -1.28 17.03
C ALA A 54 -7.24 -0.71 16.03
N VAL A 55 -7.35 -1.29 14.83
CA VAL A 55 -8.38 -0.88 13.85
C VAL A 55 -9.76 -1.40 14.23
N GLY A 56 -9.83 -2.54 14.92
CA GLY A 56 -11.06 -3.19 15.34
C GLY A 56 -10.94 -4.72 15.40
N ASN A 57 -12.08 -5.39 15.62
CA ASN A 57 -12.16 -6.86 15.63
C ASN A 57 -11.83 -7.46 14.24
N ALA A 58 -11.80 -8.79 14.15
CA ALA A 58 -11.45 -9.50 12.91
C ALA A 58 -12.35 -9.12 11.72
N VAL A 59 -13.66 -8.95 11.95
CA VAL A 59 -14.63 -8.58 10.92
C VAL A 59 -14.32 -7.19 10.37
N VAL A 60 -14.09 -6.21 11.25
CA VAL A 60 -13.70 -4.84 10.87
C VAL A 60 -12.37 -4.84 10.12
N ARG A 61 -11.36 -5.57 10.61
CA ARG A 61 -10.05 -5.67 9.95
C ARG A 61 -10.15 -6.29 8.55
N HIS A 62 -10.95 -7.34 8.39
CA HIS A 62 -11.17 -7.98 7.08
C HIS A 62 -11.93 -7.06 6.13
N ARG A 63 -12.93 -6.31 6.62
CA ARG A 63 -13.63 -5.29 5.83
C ARG A 63 -12.65 -4.23 5.31
N VAL A 64 -11.84 -3.63 6.21
CA VAL A 64 -10.82 -2.64 5.84
C VAL A 64 -9.80 -3.24 4.87
N SER A 65 -9.37 -4.48 5.08
CA SER A 65 -8.42 -5.16 4.18
C SER A 65 -9.01 -5.36 2.78
N ARG A 66 -10.30 -5.75 2.68
CA ARG A 66 -11.00 -5.87 1.38
C ARG A 66 -11.13 -4.52 0.69
N GLN A 67 -11.50 -3.48 1.43
CA GLN A 67 -11.62 -2.11 0.94
C GLN A 67 -10.28 -1.59 0.41
N LEU A 68 -9.19 -1.73 1.18
CA LEU A 68 -7.85 -1.33 0.76
C LEU A 68 -7.38 -2.09 -0.48
N ARG A 69 -7.68 -3.39 -0.62
CA ARG A 69 -7.38 -4.14 -1.85
C ARG A 69 -8.16 -3.63 -3.06
N HIS A 70 -9.39 -3.18 -2.85
CA HIS A 70 -10.20 -2.61 -3.93
C HIS A 70 -9.62 -1.26 -4.37
N VAL A 71 -9.31 -0.39 -3.41
CA VAL A 71 -8.68 0.91 -3.67
C VAL A 71 -7.30 0.76 -4.31
N ALA A 72 -6.45 -0.13 -3.79
CA ALA A 72 -5.10 -0.37 -4.33
C ALA A 72 -5.13 -0.90 -5.77
N ARG A 73 -6.19 -1.60 -6.18
CA ARG A 73 -6.34 -2.04 -7.58
C ARG A 73 -6.42 -0.84 -8.53
N SER A 74 -7.04 0.27 -8.13
CA SER A 74 -7.23 1.44 -9.00
C SER A 74 -5.95 2.23 -9.28
N VAL A 75 -4.84 1.91 -8.59
CA VAL A 75 -3.57 2.63 -8.73
C VAL A 75 -2.43 1.71 -9.14
N ILE A 76 -2.64 0.39 -9.23
CA ILE A 76 -1.56 -0.58 -9.41
C ILE A 76 -0.91 -0.45 -10.79
N ASP A 77 -1.70 -0.14 -11.80
CA ASP A 77 -1.26 0.00 -13.19
C ASP A 77 -0.50 1.32 -13.44
N ASP A 78 -0.60 2.27 -12.49
CA ASP A 78 0.14 3.54 -12.48
C ASP A 78 1.52 3.43 -11.79
N LEU A 79 1.83 2.28 -11.18
CA LEU A 79 3.09 2.10 -10.44
C LEU A 79 4.18 1.51 -11.34
N ASP A 80 5.41 1.94 -11.09
CA ASP A 80 6.58 1.31 -11.69
C ASP A 80 6.68 -0.18 -11.23
N PRO A 81 7.01 -1.13 -12.12
CA PRO A 81 7.14 -2.55 -11.79
C PRO A 81 8.03 -2.87 -10.59
N ASP A 82 9.02 -2.04 -10.32
CA ASP A 82 9.96 -2.26 -9.21
C ASP A 82 9.44 -1.72 -7.88
N VAL A 83 8.27 -1.07 -7.87
CA VAL A 83 7.72 -0.50 -6.64
C VAL A 83 7.16 -1.59 -5.73
N ARG A 84 7.51 -1.45 -4.45
CA ARG A 84 6.96 -2.16 -3.32
C ARG A 84 6.23 -1.14 -2.44
N LEU A 85 4.95 -1.39 -2.23
CA LEU A 85 4.05 -0.50 -1.52
C LEU A 85 3.52 -1.19 -0.28
N VAL A 86 3.66 -0.58 0.89
CA VAL A 86 3.01 -1.06 2.12
C VAL A 86 2.01 0.00 2.59
N ILE A 87 0.74 -0.41 2.69
CA ILE A 87 -0.34 0.43 3.21
C ILE A 87 -0.67 -0.04 4.62
N ARG A 88 -0.42 0.81 5.61
CA ARG A 88 -0.77 0.58 7.01
C ARG A 88 -2.06 1.30 7.34
N ALA A 89 -3.07 0.59 7.82
CA ALA A 89 -4.32 1.20 8.27
C ALA A 89 -4.14 1.80 9.68
N ARG A 90 -4.61 3.04 9.89
CA ARG A 90 -4.64 3.69 11.21
C ARG A 90 -5.90 3.29 11.99
N PRO A 91 -5.89 3.40 13.33
CA PRO A 91 -7.11 3.33 14.12
C PRO A 91 -8.17 4.31 13.58
N GLY A 92 -9.43 3.89 13.52
CA GLY A 92 -10.51 4.70 12.93
C GLY A 92 -10.65 4.63 11.41
N SER A 93 -9.70 4.00 10.69
CA SER A 93 -9.78 3.82 9.22
C SER A 93 -11.06 3.13 8.75
N HIS A 94 -11.67 2.28 9.57
CA HIS A 94 -12.94 1.61 9.28
C HIS A 94 -14.13 2.58 9.10
N ARG A 95 -14.02 3.82 9.59
CA ARG A 95 -15.03 4.88 9.41
C ARG A 95 -14.84 5.66 8.11
N THR A 96 -13.71 5.48 7.44
CA THR A 96 -13.39 6.21 6.20
C THR A 96 -14.05 5.52 5.00
N SER A 97 -14.70 6.29 4.14
CA SER A 97 -15.29 5.77 2.91
C SER A 97 -14.22 5.28 1.93
N SER A 98 -14.59 4.39 1.01
CA SER A 98 -13.67 3.89 -0.04
C SER A 98 -13.13 5.03 -0.92
N ALA A 99 -13.98 6.01 -1.24
CA ALA A 99 -13.60 7.18 -2.02
C ALA A 99 -12.56 8.03 -1.27
N ALA A 100 -12.77 8.30 0.02
CA ALA A 100 -11.83 9.05 0.83
C ALA A 100 -10.49 8.30 1.01
N MET A 101 -10.52 6.97 1.18
CA MET A 101 -9.30 6.16 1.18
C MET A 101 -8.55 6.23 -0.15
N ALA A 102 -9.27 6.21 -1.28
CA ALA A 102 -8.66 6.33 -2.60
C ALA A 102 -8.00 7.70 -2.81
N ALA A 103 -8.66 8.77 -2.40
CA ALA A 103 -8.07 10.12 -2.43
C ALA A 103 -6.81 10.21 -1.58
N GLN A 104 -6.84 9.69 -0.34
CA GLN A 104 -5.66 9.64 0.53
C GLN A 104 -4.53 8.80 -0.07
N LEU A 105 -4.83 7.65 -0.68
CA LEU A 105 -3.81 6.80 -1.32
C LEU A 105 -3.15 7.51 -2.50
N ARG A 106 -3.92 8.17 -3.38
CA ARG A 106 -3.36 8.93 -4.52
C ARG A 106 -2.49 10.09 -4.08
N ALA A 107 -2.94 10.84 -3.07
CA ALA A 107 -2.15 11.92 -2.48
C ALA A 107 -0.85 11.39 -1.85
N ALA A 108 -0.91 10.25 -1.16
CA ALA A 108 0.26 9.59 -0.60
C ALA A 108 1.25 9.14 -1.68
N LEU A 109 0.77 8.53 -2.77
CA LEU A 109 1.60 8.07 -3.88
C LEU A 109 2.37 9.20 -4.56
N THR A 110 1.72 10.35 -4.72
CA THR A 110 2.32 11.56 -5.29
C THR A 110 3.49 12.03 -4.40
N ARG A 111 3.29 12.05 -3.07
CA ARG A 111 4.34 12.44 -2.12
C ARG A 111 5.49 11.44 -2.00
N THR A 112 5.21 10.15 -2.15
CA THR A 112 6.26 9.11 -2.09
C THR A 112 6.98 8.93 -3.42
N ALA A 113 6.62 9.70 -4.46
CA ALA A 113 7.16 9.56 -5.80
C ALA A 113 7.03 8.13 -6.37
N ALA A 114 5.99 7.39 -6.00
CA ALA A 114 5.85 5.98 -6.41
C ALA A 114 5.44 5.81 -7.90
N ARG A 115 5.35 6.91 -8.65
CA ARG A 115 4.98 6.95 -10.06
C ARG A 115 6.25 6.90 -10.95
N PRO A 116 6.13 6.46 -12.21
CA PRO A 116 7.21 6.55 -13.18
C PRO A 116 7.74 7.99 -13.28
N GLY A 117 9.06 8.16 -13.25
CA GLY A 117 9.72 9.47 -13.45
C GLY A 117 9.83 10.40 -12.25
N SER A 118 9.23 10.08 -11.09
CA SER A 118 9.33 10.93 -9.88
C SER A 118 10.53 10.66 -8.96
N TRP A 119 11.38 9.69 -9.32
CA TRP A 119 12.67 9.46 -8.68
C TRP A 119 13.77 10.11 -9.54
N ARG A 120 13.97 11.43 -9.35
CA ARG A 120 15.24 12.11 -9.67
C ARG A 120 16.01 12.31 -8.38
#